data_AF-A0A7X5IAD4-F1
#
_entry.id   AF-A0A7X5IAD4-F1
#
_cell.length_a   1.000
_cell.length_b   1.000
_cell.length_c   1.000
_cell.angle_alpha   90.00
_cell.angle_beta   90.00
_cell.angle_gamma   90.00
#
_symmetry.space_group_name_H-M   'P 1'
#
loop_
_entity.id
_entity.type
_entity.pdbx_description
1 polymer ?
#
loop_
_entity_poly.entity_id
_entity_poly.type
_entity_poly.pdbx_seq_one_letter_code
_entity_poly.pdbx_strand_id
1 'polypeptide(L)'
;MPHILNLLANDKLKVESRDYHHSEKYMLLSNELEELENKIADKLDNEGKELFVSYVSKQLDMSELDRTEEFIYGYQLGSLIMIDIYNILER
;
A
#
# COMPACT_ATOMS: atom_id res chain seq x y z
N MET A 1 2.15 18.20 -23.77
CA MET A 1 2.72 17.43 -22.64
C MET A 1 3.42 16.20 -23.19
N PRO A 2 4.51 15.71 -22.59
CA PRO A 2 5.00 14.38 -22.93
C PRO A 2 3.90 13.34 -22.68
N HIS A 3 3.64 12.51 -23.69
CA HIS A 3 2.70 11.37 -23.61
C HIS A 3 3.08 10.48 -22.42
N ILE A 4 2.12 10.14 -21.55
CA ILE A 4 2.40 9.34 -20.35
C ILE A 4 2.95 7.96 -20.70
N LEU A 5 2.54 7.43 -21.86
CA LEU A 5 3.10 6.20 -22.42
C LEU A 5 4.61 6.33 -22.72
N ASN A 6 5.07 7.50 -23.18
CA ASN A 6 6.50 7.74 -23.37
C ASN A 6 7.26 7.82 -22.04
N LEU A 7 6.64 8.34 -20.98
CA LEU A 7 7.26 8.37 -19.66
C LEU A 7 7.41 6.97 -19.07
N LEU A 8 6.38 6.12 -19.23
CA LEU A 8 6.41 4.71 -18.84
C LEU A 8 7.42 3.91 -19.67
N ALA A 9 7.41 4.06 -21.00
CA ALA A 9 8.30 3.31 -21.91
C ALA A 9 9.79 3.63 -21.73
N ASN A 10 10.12 4.80 -21.15
CA ASN A 10 11.51 5.22 -20.91
C ASN A 10 11.90 5.13 -19.43
N ASP A 11 11.13 4.39 -18.61
CA ASP A 11 11.37 4.22 -17.16
C ASP A 11 11.45 5.54 -16.37
N LYS A 12 10.90 6.63 -16.92
CA LYS A 12 10.81 7.94 -16.25
C LYS A 12 9.64 8.00 -15.28
N LEU A 13 8.70 7.08 -15.42
CA LEU A 13 7.64 6.79 -14.47
C LEU A 13 7.67 5.27 -14.21
N LYS A 14 7.87 4.87 -12.96
CA LYS A 14 7.82 3.46 -12.56
C LYS A 14 6.59 3.24 -11.69
N VAL A 15 5.82 2.22 -12.06
CA VAL A 15 4.69 1.75 -11.26
C VAL A 15 5.16 0.44 -10.66
N GLU A 16 5.35 0.42 -9.34
CA GLU A 16 5.53 -0.85 -8.66
C GLU A 16 4.17 -1.53 -8.61
N SER A 17 3.97 -2.56 -9.44
CA SER A 17 2.80 -3.40 -9.32
C SER A 17 2.93 -4.20 -8.03
N ARG A 18 2.07 -3.90 -7.05
CA ARG A 18 1.87 -4.82 -5.93
C ARG A 18 1.05 -5.99 -6.45
N ASP A 19 1.68 -7.13 -6.69
CA ASP A 19 0.96 -8.40 -6.81
C ASP A 19 0.26 -8.65 -5.47
N TYR A 20 -1.04 -8.34 -5.40
CA TYR A 20 -1.80 -8.49 -4.17
C TYR A 20 -2.38 -9.89 -4.07
N HIS A 21 -1.51 -10.84 -3.72
CA HIS A 21 -1.89 -12.13 -3.19
C HIS A 21 -1.11 -12.37 -1.91
N HIS A 22 -1.80 -12.59 -0.80
CA HIS A 22 -1.16 -13.02 0.44
C HIS A 22 -0.55 -14.41 0.19
N SER A 23 0.76 -14.44 -0.03
CA SER A 23 1.51 -15.70 -0.11
C SER A 23 1.38 -16.49 1.20
N GLU A 24 1.57 -17.80 1.16
CA GLU A 24 1.62 -18.60 2.41
C GLU A 24 2.65 -18.05 3.40
N LYS A 25 3.78 -17.53 2.89
CA LYS A 25 4.81 -16.86 3.71
C LYS A 25 4.28 -15.59 4.38
N TYR A 26 3.44 -14.81 3.70
CA TYR A 26 2.77 -13.66 4.31
C TYR A 26 1.86 -14.11 5.45
N MET A 27 1.04 -15.14 5.24
CA MET A 27 0.12 -15.65 6.25
C MET A 27 0.87 -16.16 7.49
N LEU A 28 1.97 -16.89 7.28
CA LEU A 28 2.85 -17.34 8.37
C LEU A 28 3.43 -16.17 9.16
N LEU A 29 3.99 -15.17 8.48
CA LEU A 29 4.54 -13.98 9.15
C LEU A 29 3.46 -13.19 9.90
N SER A 30 2.24 -13.11 9.36
CA SER A 30 1.12 -12.46 10.03
C SER A 30 0.75 -13.15 11.34
N ASN A 31 0.72 -14.48 11.35
CA ASN A 31 0.46 -15.26 12.56
C ASN A 31 1.61 -15.11 13.58
N GLU A 32 2.87 -15.13 13.12
CA GLU A 32 4.04 -14.90 13.98
C GLU A 32 4.03 -13.50 14.62
N LEU A 33 3.59 -12.49 13.88
CA LEU A 33 3.41 -11.12 14.38
C LEU A 33 2.34 -11.06 15.47
N GLU A 34 1.18 -11.69 15.26
CA GLU A 34 0.12 -11.77 16.27
C GLU A 34 0.59 -12.46 17.55
N GLU A 35 1.35 -13.55 17.43
CA GLU A 35 1.95 -14.21 18.59
C GLU A 35 2.93 -13.31 19.35
N LEU A 36 3.77 -12.56 18.64
CA LEU A 36 4.71 -11.62 19.25
C LEU A 36 3.99 -10.47 19.94
N GLU A 37 2.94 -9.95 19.30
CA GLU A 37 2.09 -8.90 19.85
C GLU A 37 1.50 -9.31 21.20
N ASN A 38 0.92 -10.52 21.26
CA ASN A 38 0.38 -11.08 22.50
C ASN A 38 1.46 -11.24 23.59
N LYS A 39 2.64 -11.77 23.23
CA LYS A 39 3.77 -11.93 24.16
C LYS A 39 4.30 -10.59 24.68
N ILE A 40 4.23 -9.53 23.88
CA ILE A 40 4.59 -8.17 24.29
C ILE A 40 3.53 -7.62 25.24
N ALA A 41 2.25 -7.71 24.87
CA ALA A 41 1.14 -7.23 25.67
C ALA A 41 1.12 -7.85 27.09
N ASP A 42 1.44 -9.14 27.22
CA ASP A 42 1.51 -9.83 28.50
C ASP A 42 2.59 -9.30 29.45
N LYS A 43 3.63 -8.66 28.91
CA LYS A 43 4.75 -8.09 29.69
C LYS A 43 4.52 -6.64 30.09
N LEU A 44 3.47 -6.00 29.56
CA LEU A 44 3.15 -4.61 29.82
C LEU A 44 2.21 -4.50 31.02
N ASP A 45 2.39 -3.43 31.81
CA ASP A 45 1.41 -3.01 32.79
C ASP A 45 0.20 -2.32 32.12
N ASN A 46 -0.74 -1.80 32.90
CA ASN A 46 -1.98 -1.23 32.35
C ASN A 46 -1.71 -0.01 31.47
N GLU A 47 -0.82 0.90 31.91
CA GLU A 47 -0.45 2.08 31.12
C GLU A 47 0.29 1.67 29.83
N GLY A 48 1.23 0.73 29.92
CA GLY A 48 1.92 0.18 28.77
C GLY A 48 0.97 -0.47 27.76
N LYS A 49 -0.05 -1.21 28.23
CA LYS A 49 -1.08 -1.80 27.36
C LYS A 49 -1.90 -0.74 26.63
N GLU A 50 -2.33 0.32 27.33
CA GLU A 50 -3.06 1.42 26.69
C GLU A 50 -2.22 2.12 25.62
N LEU A 51 -0.95 2.40 25.92
CA LEU A 51 -0.01 2.98 24.95
C LEU A 51 0.21 2.06 23.75
N PHE A 52 0.34 0.75 24.00
CA PHE A 52 0.56 -0.23 22.94
C PHE A 52 -0.66 -0.37 22.02
N VAL A 53 -1.87 -0.44 22.57
CA VAL A 53 -3.12 -0.45 21.78
C VAL A 53 -3.25 0.83 20.95
N SER A 54 -2.94 1.99 21.54
CA SER A 54 -2.95 3.27 20.83
C SER A 54 -1.92 3.29 19.69
N TYR A 55 -0.71 2.78 19.93
CA TYR A 55 0.33 2.65 18.91
C TYR A 55 -0.12 1.76 17.73
N VAL A 56 -0.66 0.57 18.03
CA VAL A 56 -1.18 -0.35 17.00
C VAL A 56 -2.30 0.29 16.21
N SER A 57 -3.26 0.94 16.87
CA SER A 57 -4.33 1.68 16.20
C SER A 57 -3.79 2.76 15.26
N LYS A 58 -2.77 3.51 15.67
CA LYS A 58 -2.16 4.55 14.81
C LYS A 58 -1.41 3.96 13.62
N GLN A 59 -0.77 2.80 13.77
CA GLN A 59 -0.16 2.08 12.64
C GLN A 59 -1.22 1.61 11.63
N LEU A 60 -2.38 1.16 12.10
CA LEU A 60 -3.51 0.78 11.24
C LEU A 60 -4.07 2.00 10.50
N ASP A 61 -4.27 3.13 11.18
CA ASP A 61 -4.71 4.39 10.57
C ASP A 61 -3.75 4.82 9.44
N MET A 62 -2.43 4.77 9.69
CA MET A 62 -1.41 5.09 8.67
C MET A 62 -1.47 4.14 7.48
N SER A 63 -1.60 2.83 7.74
CA SER A 63 -1.70 1.82 6.68
C SER A 63 -2.96 2.02 5.82
N GLU A 64 -4.07 2.51 6.40
CA GLU A 64 -5.27 2.85 5.65
C GLU A 64 -5.08 4.09 4.76
N LEU A 65 -4.41 5.13 5.28
CA LEU A 65 -4.07 6.32 4.50
C LEU A 65 -3.17 5.96 3.31
N ASP A 66 -2.10 5.21 3.54
CA ASP A 66 -1.17 4.76 2.48
C ASP A 66 -1.91 3.99 1.38
N ARG A 67 -2.78 3.03 1.76
CA ARG A 67 -3.59 2.27 0.79
C ARG A 67 -4.53 3.17 -0.02
N THR A 68 -5.11 4.18 0.61
CA THR A 68 -6.03 5.13 -0.05
C THR A 68 -5.26 5.99 -1.05
N GLU A 69 -4.11 6.53 -0.66
CA GLU A 69 -3.25 7.34 -1.52
C GLU A 69 -2.74 6.53 -2.72
N GLU A 70 -2.30 5.28 -2.49
CA GLU A 70 -1.88 4.36 -3.55
C GLU A 70 -3.01 4.06 -4.54
N PHE A 71 -4.22 3.81 -4.05
CA PHE A 71 -5.39 3.59 -4.89
C PHE A 71 -5.69 4.82 -5.76
N ILE A 72 -5.71 6.01 -5.16
CA ILE A 72 -5.96 7.27 -5.88
C ILE A 72 -4.90 7.49 -6.96
N TYR A 73 -3.62 7.31 -6.61
CA TYR A 73 -2.50 7.44 -7.54
C TYR A 73 -2.62 6.47 -8.71
N GLY A 74 -2.87 5.18 -8.43
CA GLY A 74 -3.05 4.16 -9.45
C GLY A 74 -4.24 4.44 -10.38
N TYR A 75 -5.37 4.89 -9.82
CA TYR A 75 -6.56 5.26 -10.60
C TYR A 75 -6.30 6.46 -11.52
N GLN A 76 -5.66 7.52 -11.00
CA GLN A 76 -5.29 8.69 -11.78
C GLN A 76 -4.34 8.32 -12.92
N LEU A 77 -3.35 7.47 -12.64
CA LEU A 77 -2.41 7.00 -13.63
C LEU A 77 -3.10 6.18 -14.74
N GLY A 78 -3.97 5.24 -14.37
CA GLY A 78 -4.74 4.46 -15.33
C GLY A 78 -5.62 5.34 -16.23
N SER A 79 -6.28 6.34 -15.66
CA SER A 79 -7.09 7.32 -16.41
C SER A 79 -6.26 8.10 -17.42
N LEU A 80 -5.07 8.56 -17.02
CA LEU A 80 -4.15 9.28 -17.91
C LEU A 80 -3.65 8.38 -19.05
N ILE A 81 -3.34 7.12 -18.78
CA ILE A 81 -2.95 6.14 -19.80
C ILE A 81 -4.08 5.97 -20.83
N MET A 82 -5.33 5.82 -20.38
CA MET A 82 -6.48 5.64 -21.28
C MET A 82 -6.72 6.87 -22.16
N ILE A 83 -6.59 8.08 -21.61
CA ILE A 83 -6.67 9.34 -22.38
C ILE A 83 -5.56 9.39 -23.43
N ASP A 84 -4.35 8.98 -23.08
CA ASP A 84 -3.20 8.99 -23.99
C ASP A 84 -3.40 8.01 -25.16
N ILE A 85 -3.90 6.81 -24.88
CA ILE A 85 -4.26 5.81 -25.90
C ILE A 85 -5.37 6.35 -26.81
N TYR A 86 -6.43 6.92 -26.25
CA TYR A 86 -7.55 7.47 -27.02
C TYR A 86 -7.09 8.56 -27.99
N ASN A 87 -6.27 9.50 -27.50
CA ASN A 87 -5.71 10.58 -28.33
C ASN A 87 -4.80 10.07 -29.45
N ILE A 88 -4.12 8.93 -29.26
CA ILE A 88 -3.32 8.29 -30.31
C ILE A 88 -4.21 7.63 -31.36
N LEU A 89 -5.31 6.99 -30.95
CA LEU A 89 -6.22 6.26 -31.85
C LEU A 89 -7.16 7.16 -32.66
N GLU A 90 -7.49 8.36 -32.17
CA GLU A 90 -8.27 9.36 -32.92
C GLU A 90 -7.47 10.16 -33.96
N ARG A 91 -6.15 9.95 -34.04
CA ARG A 91 -5.27 10.55 -35.06
C ARG A 91 -5.11 9.66 -36.27
#